data_AF-A0A3D1FXF3-F1
#
_entry.id   AF-A0A3D1FXF3-F1
#
_cell.length_a   1.000
_cell.length_b   1.000
_cell.length_c   1.000
_cell.angle_alpha   90.00
_cell.angle_beta   90.00
_cell.angle_gamma   90.00
#
_symmetry.space_group_name_H-M   'P 1'
#
loop_
_entity.id
_entity.type
_entity.pdbx_description
1 polymer ?
#
loop_
_entity_poly.entity_id
_entity_poly.type
_entity_poly.pdbx_seq_one_letter_code
_entity_poly.pdbx_strand_id
1 'polypeptide(L)'
;AKSYTMGPKPYAYWGGGDFFVFLFFGLVGVLGSANLYGTLHWSFLFPALVAGAYSAAVLTLNNLRDVETDAIAGKRTLVVRFGYKWGRGYFKALLIIGNVLSLLFALYWAALDGNQYLLLFHIAFGVLLSRVVFIRFARARDSLALDALLKPMALMTLLYCIGTALSLNL
;
A
#
# COMPACT_ATOMS: atom_id res chain seq x y z
N ALA A 1 22.07 -5.53 8.05
CA ALA A 1 21.90 -6.84 7.39
C ALA A 1 21.88 -8.01 8.40
N LYS A 2 22.92 -8.21 9.24
CA LYS A 2 22.96 -9.32 10.22
C LYS A 2 21.78 -9.35 11.21
N SER A 3 21.31 -8.21 11.72
CA SER A 3 20.17 -8.18 12.66
C SER A 3 18.80 -8.49 12.04
N TYR A 4 18.71 -8.58 10.70
CA TYR A 4 17.45 -8.89 10.01
C TYR A 4 17.16 -10.40 9.96
N THR A 5 18.21 -11.24 10.00
CA THR A 5 18.10 -12.70 9.95
C THR A 5 18.82 -13.43 11.09
N MET A 6 19.81 -12.81 11.74
CA MET A 6 20.70 -13.46 12.71
C MET A 6 20.80 -12.62 13.99
N GLY A 7 19.85 -12.81 14.90
CA GLY A 7 19.86 -12.27 16.26
C GLY A 7 18.85 -13.03 17.14
N PRO A 8 18.98 -13.02 18.48
CA PRO A 8 18.17 -13.84 19.38
C PRO A 8 16.65 -13.56 19.33
N LYS A 9 16.25 -12.46 18.70
CA LYS A 9 14.87 -12.13 18.31
C LYS A 9 14.87 -11.48 16.93
N PRO A 10 14.79 -12.24 15.82
CA PRO A 10 14.80 -11.64 14.49
C PRO A 10 13.57 -10.74 14.34
N TYR A 11 13.76 -9.54 13.78
CA TYR A 11 12.71 -8.51 13.66
C TYR A 11 11.46 -9.03 12.93
N ALA A 12 11.63 -10.01 12.04
CA ALA A 12 10.56 -10.74 11.35
C ALA A 12 9.54 -11.43 12.29
N TYR A 13 9.91 -11.71 13.55
CA TYR A 13 9.03 -12.34 14.54
C TYR A 13 8.15 -11.35 15.31
N TRP A 14 8.37 -10.04 15.13
CA TRP A 14 7.64 -9.01 15.89
C TRP A 14 6.34 -8.54 15.22
N GLY A 15 6.09 -8.93 13.96
CA GLY A 15 4.84 -8.60 13.25
C GLY A 15 4.68 -7.11 12.91
N GLY A 16 5.72 -6.30 13.09
CA GLY A 16 5.71 -4.86 12.79
C GLY A 16 6.02 -4.52 11.34
N GLY A 17 6.17 -5.50 10.45
CA GLY A 17 6.59 -5.29 9.06
C GLY A 17 5.71 -4.27 8.33
N ASP A 18 4.40 -4.38 8.47
CA ASP A 18 3.44 -3.47 7.84
C ASP A 18 3.63 -2.01 8.28
N PHE A 19 3.94 -1.77 9.56
CA PHE A 19 4.22 -0.42 10.08
C PHE A 19 5.50 0.16 9.47
N PHE A 20 6.58 -0.62 9.41
CA PHE A 20 7.84 -0.15 8.81
C PHE A 20 7.72 0.07 7.31
N VAL A 21 7.01 -0.82 6.60
CA VAL A 21 6.73 -0.65 5.18
C VAL A 21 5.94 0.64 4.95
N PHE A 22 4.90 0.89 5.75
CA PHE A 22 4.14 2.13 5.68
C PHE A 22 5.00 3.36 5.95
N LEU A 23 5.81 3.32 7.01
CA LEU A 23 6.69 4.43 7.41
C LEU A 23 7.74 4.74 6.34
N PHE A 24 8.47 3.72 5.87
CA PHE A 24 9.61 3.93 4.98
C PHE A 24 9.20 4.16 3.52
N PHE A 25 8.26 3.37 2.98
CA PHE A 25 7.83 3.54 1.59
C PHE A 25 6.79 4.65 1.42
N GLY A 26 6.01 4.95 2.46
CA GLY A 26 5.06 6.06 2.48
C GLY A 26 5.70 7.36 2.97
N LEU A 27 5.78 7.54 4.28
CA LEU A 27 6.15 8.81 4.90
C LEU A 27 7.58 9.25 4.56
N VAL A 28 8.58 8.42 4.85
CA VAL A 28 9.99 8.76 4.62
C VAL A 28 10.29 8.88 3.13
N GLY A 29 9.82 7.91 2.33
CA GLY A 29 10.03 7.91 0.88
C GLY A 29 9.42 9.14 0.21
N VAL A 30 8.12 9.40 0.42
CA VAL A 30 7.42 10.49 -0.29
C VAL A 30 7.78 11.86 0.28
N LEU A 31 7.70 12.04 1.61
CA LEU A 31 7.99 13.36 2.22
C LEU A 31 9.47 13.69 2.17
N GLY A 32 10.34 12.69 2.35
CA GLY A 32 11.79 12.87 2.23
C GLY A 32 12.18 13.29 0.83
N SER A 33 11.63 12.64 -0.20
CA SER A 33 11.84 13.08 -1.59
C SER A 33 11.27 14.47 -1.84
N ALA A 34 10.04 14.77 -1.40
CA ALA A 34 9.44 16.09 -1.60
C ALA A 34 10.27 17.22 -0.96
N ASN A 35 10.83 16.99 0.23
CA ASN A 35 11.67 17.96 0.94
C ASN A 35 13.01 18.25 0.24
N LEU A 36 13.49 17.36 -0.65
CA LEU A 36 14.68 17.62 -1.46
C LEU A 36 14.42 18.58 -2.62
N TYR A 37 13.18 18.68 -3.10
CA TYR A 37 12.80 19.51 -4.23
C TYR A 37 12.28 20.91 -3.83
N GLY A 38 12.11 21.19 -2.54
CA GLY A 38 11.67 22.50 -2.06
C GLY A 38 10.89 22.42 -0.75
N THR A 39 9.99 23.38 -0.55
CA THR A 39 9.19 23.50 0.69
C THR A 39 8.18 22.37 0.79
N LEU A 40 8.21 21.66 1.92
CA LEU A 40 7.26 20.59 2.20
C LEU A 40 5.86 21.17 2.43
N HIS A 41 4.94 20.93 1.50
CA HIS A 41 3.53 21.27 1.68
C HIS A 41 2.81 20.14 2.44
N TRP A 42 1.94 20.51 3.39
CA TRP A 42 1.23 19.55 4.24
C TRP A 42 0.36 18.57 3.43
N SER A 43 -0.12 18.97 2.26
CA SER A 43 -0.91 18.11 1.37
C SER A 43 -0.12 16.89 0.86
N PHE A 44 1.22 16.92 0.87
CA PHE A 44 2.02 15.76 0.48
C PHE A 44 1.93 14.61 1.49
N LEU A 45 1.36 14.86 2.67
CA LEU A 45 1.00 13.80 3.59
C LEU A 45 0.02 12.80 2.95
N PHE A 46 -0.94 13.25 2.14
CA PHE A 46 -1.89 12.34 1.50
C PHE A 46 -1.22 11.30 0.59
N PRO A 47 -0.45 11.68 -0.46
CA PRO A 47 0.21 10.69 -1.30
C PRO A 47 1.22 9.83 -0.52
N ALA A 48 1.83 10.35 0.55
CA ALA A 48 2.68 9.58 1.44
C ALA A 48 1.90 8.48 2.19
N LEU A 49 0.73 8.80 2.75
CA LEU A 49 -0.15 7.84 3.41
C LEU A 49 -0.71 6.81 2.42
N VAL A 50 -1.04 7.21 1.18
CA VAL A 50 -1.54 6.31 0.13
C VAL A 50 -0.46 5.33 -0.31
N ALA A 51 0.75 5.82 -0.62
CA ALA A 51 1.88 4.98 -0.99
C ALA A 51 2.20 3.97 0.12
N GLY A 52 2.25 4.44 1.38
CA GLY A 52 2.44 3.58 2.54
C GLY A 52 1.35 2.51 2.68
N ALA A 53 0.08 2.87 2.50
CA ALA A 53 -1.05 1.95 2.59
C ALA A 53 -1.01 0.88 1.50
N TYR A 54 -0.69 1.26 0.26
CA TYR A 54 -0.57 0.32 -0.86
C TYR A 54 0.66 -0.59 -0.74
N SER A 55 1.80 -0.07 -0.27
CA SER A 55 2.97 -0.91 0.04
C SER A 55 2.68 -1.90 1.17
N ALA A 56 1.99 -1.47 2.23
CA ALA A 56 1.54 -2.37 3.29
C ALA A 56 0.54 -3.41 2.76
N ALA A 57 -0.32 -3.05 1.79
CA ALA A 57 -1.24 -3.98 1.17
C ALA A 57 -0.49 -5.09 0.38
N VAL A 58 0.61 -4.76 -0.32
CA VAL A 58 1.49 -5.76 -0.96
C VAL A 58 2.02 -6.75 0.08
N LEU A 59 2.54 -6.25 1.21
CA LEU A 59 3.04 -7.12 2.28
C LEU A 59 1.93 -7.96 2.92
N THR A 60 0.77 -7.36 3.19
CA THR A 60 -0.39 -8.08 3.75
C THR A 60 -0.86 -9.19 2.81
N LEU A 61 -0.89 -8.95 1.49
CA LEU A 61 -1.25 -9.96 0.51
C LEU A 61 -0.26 -11.12 0.50
N ASN A 62 1.04 -10.83 0.61
CA ASN A 62 2.08 -11.84 0.74
C ASN A 62 1.89 -12.68 2.02
N ASN A 63 1.63 -12.02 3.14
CA ASN A 63 1.36 -12.69 4.43
C ASN A 63 0.07 -13.52 4.41
N LEU A 64 -0.94 -13.14 3.61
CA LEU A 64 -2.16 -13.91 3.40
C LEU A 64 -1.92 -15.16 2.55
N ARG A 65 -1.09 -15.05 1.50
CA ARG A 65 -0.71 -16.18 0.65
C ARG A 65 0.01 -17.27 1.46
N ASP A 66 0.90 -16.85 2.36
CA ASP A 66 1.81 -17.72 3.10
C ASP A 66 1.38 -18.01 4.55
N VAL A 67 0.11 -17.77 4.91
CA VAL A 67 -0.34 -17.81 6.32
C VAL A 67 -0.05 -19.15 7.02
N GLU A 68 -0.23 -20.28 6.33
CA GLU A 68 -0.04 -21.61 6.91
C GLU A 68 1.44 -21.94 7.09
N THR A 69 2.25 -21.67 6.07
CA THR A 69 3.71 -21.91 6.10
C THR A 69 4.40 -20.97 7.08
N ASP A 70 3.96 -19.72 7.16
CA ASP A 70 4.45 -18.74 8.14
C ASP A 70 4.11 -19.14 9.58
N ALA A 71 2.92 -19.72 9.82
CA ALA A 71 2.54 -20.22 11.13
C ALA A 71 3.39 -21.42 11.56
N ILE A 72 3.61 -22.39 10.66
CA ILE A 72 4.47 -23.56 10.91
C ILE A 72 5.91 -23.12 11.19
N ALA A 73 6.42 -22.13 10.45
CA ALA A 73 7.74 -21.55 10.65
C ALA A 73 7.86 -20.67 11.91
N GLY A 74 6.79 -20.52 12.70
CA GLY A 74 6.78 -19.72 13.93
C GLY A 74 6.84 -18.21 13.70
N LYS A 75 6.64 -17.72 12.47
CA LYS A 75 6.56 -16.29 12.19
C LYS A 75 5.31 -15.72 12.82
N ARG A 76 5.36 -14.47 13.28
CA ARG A 76 4.22 -13.80 13.90
C ARG A 76 3.83 -12.56 13.12
N THR A 77 3.50 -12.71 11.84
CA THR A 77 2.92 -11.63 11.02
C THR A 77 1.56 -11.21 11.58
N LEU A 78 1.04 -10.03 11.22
CA LEU A 78 -0.29 -9.61 11.67
C LEU A 78 -1.38 -10.62 11.25
N VAL A 79 -1.25 -11.19 10.05
CA VAL A 79 -2.18 -12.22 9.53
C VAL A 79 -2.12 -13.50 10.37
N VAL A 80 -0.92 -13.97 10.74
CA VAL A 80 -0.79 -15.15 11.61
C VAL A 80 -1.33 -14.87 13.02
N ARG A 81 -1.07 -13.66 13.56
CA ARG A 81 -1.50 -13.27 14.92
C ARG A 81 -3.01 -13.11 15.06
N PHE A 82 -3.65 -12.44 14.10
CA PHE A 82 -5.08 -12.10 14.17
C PHE A 82 -5.95 -13.00 13.29
N GLY A 83 -5.34 -13.90 12.53
CA GLY A 83 -6.00 -14.88 11.68
C GLY A 83 -6.29 -14.40 10.26
N TYR A 84 -6.51 -15.38 9.38
CA TYR A 84 -6.72 -15.18 7.94
C TYR A 84 -7.90 -14.24 7.62
N LYS A 85 -9.04 -14.40 8.31
CA LYS A 85 -10.24 -13.54 8.10
C LYS A 85 -9.94 -12.07 8.43
N TRP A 86 -9.23 -11.82 9.52
CA TRP A 86 -8.81 -10.48 9.90
C TRP A 86 -7.85 -9.91 8.86
N GLY A 87 -6.85 -10.68 8.41
CA GLY A 87 -5.89 -10.25 7.39
C GLY A 87 -6.57 -9.85 6.08
N ARG A 88 -7.62 -10.57 5.66
CA ARG A 88 -8.42 -10.19 4.48
C ARG A 88 -9.22 -8.90 4.68
N GLY A 89 -9.71 -8.65 5.90
CA GLY A 89 -10.33 -7.39 6.27
C GLY A 89 -9.34 -6.24 6.23
N TYR A 90 -8.16 -6.44 6.83
CA TYR A 90 -7.07 -5.48 6.88
C TYR A 90 -6.58 -5.09 5.48
N PHE A 91 -6.34 -6.06 4.58
CA PHE A 91 -6.00 -5.79 3.18
C PHE A 91 -7.03 -4.90 2.48
N LYS A 92 -8.33 -5.20 2.63
CA LYS A 92 -9.41 -4.40 2.05
C LYS A 92 -9.46 -2.99 2.65
N ALA A 93 -9.25 -2.86 3.95
CA ALA A 93 -9.20 -1.57 4.63
C ALA A 93 -8.05 -0.70 4.09
N LEU A 94 -6.84 -1.26 3.92
CA LEU A 94 -5.71 -0.55 3.33
C LEU A 94 -6.02 -0.02 1.92
N LEU A 95 -6.65 -0.82 1.07
CA LEU A 95 -7.04 -0.39 -0.28
C LEU A 95 -8.10 0.70 -0.27
N ILE A 96 -9.13 0.57 0.58
CA ILE A 96 -10.22 1.55 0.66
C ILE A 96 -9.70 2.88 1.22
N ILE A 97 -8.96 2.84 2.34
CA ILE A 97 -8.39 4.03 2.97
C ILE A 97 -7.42 4.72 2.01
N GLY A 98 -6.52 3.96 1.37
CA GLY A 98 -5.62 4.48 0.34
C GLY A 98 -6.38 5.16 -0.81
N ASN A 99 -7.42 4.52 -1.34
CA ASN A 99 -8.20 5.10 -2.43
C ASN A 99 -8.99 6.35 -2.01
N VAL A 100 -9.52 6.39 -0.79
CA VAL A 100 -10.20 7.58 -0.25
C VAL A 100 -9.23 8.74 -0.09
N LEU A 101 -8.06 8.52 0.55
CA LEU A 101 -7.04 9.56 0.72
C LEU A 101 -6.51 10.07 -0.62
N SER A 102 -6.35 9.17 -1.58
CA SER A 102 -5.99 9.46 -2.97
C SER A 102 -7.00 10.40 -3.65
N LEU A 103 -8.30 10.13 -3.49
CA LEU A 103 -9.35 11.00 -4.05
C LEU A 103 -9.44 12.35 -3.30
N LEU A 104 -9.29 12.36 -1.98
CA LEU A 104 -9.27 13.61 -1.19
C LEU A 104 -8.11 14.52 -1.62
N PHE A 105 -6.93 13.95 -1.86
CA PHE A 105 -5.79 14.68 -2.41
C PHE A 105 -6.11 15.29 -3.77
N ALA A 106 -6.69 14.50 -4.67
CA ALA A 106 -7.02 14.97 -6.01
C ALA A 106 -8.10 16.05 -6.00
N LEU A 107 -9.12 15.93 -5.15
CA LEU A 107 -10.17 16.93 -4.98
C LEU A 107 -9.62 18.24 -4.40
N TYR A 108 -8.74 18.15 -3.40
CA TYR A 108 -8.10 19.31 -2.80
C TYR A 108 -7.34 20.15 -3.83
N TRP A 109 -6.49 19.51 -4.65
CA TRP A 109 -5.72 20.21 -5.68
C TRP A 109 -6.55 20.63 -6.89
N ALA A 110 -7.56 19.86 -7.28
CA ALA A 110 -8.48 20.27 -8.35
C ALA A 110 -9.28 21.52 -7.95
N ALA A 111 -9.61 21.69 -6.67
CA ALA A 111 -10.30 22.88 -6.17
C ALA A 111 -9.39 24.11 -6.07
N LEU A 112 -8.08 23.94 -5.82
CA LEU A 112 -7.13 25.04 -5.69
C LEU A 112 -6.58 25.52 -7.03
N ASP A 113 -6.11 24.60 -7.87
CA ASP A 113 -5.37 24.92 -9.10
C ASP A 113 -6.24 24.78 -10.36
N GLY A 114 -7.48 24.31 -10.23
CA GLY A 114 -8.37 24.04 -11.36
C GLY A 114 -7.94 22.84 -12.22
N ASN A 115 -6.88 22.12 -11.84
CA ASN A 115 -6.35 20.99 -12.58
C ASN A 115 -7.27 19.76 -12.45
N GLN A 116 -8.09 19.55 -13.48
CA GLN A 116 -9.01 18.41 -13.55
C GLN A 116 -8.31 17.10 -13.94
N TYR A 117 -7.12 17.14 -14.54
CA TYR A 117 -6.38 15.94 -14.98
C TYR A 117 -5.97 15.07 -13.79
N LEU A 118 -5.56 15.70 -12.69
CA LEU A 118 -5.26 15.00 -11.44
C LEU A 118 -6.48 14.23 -10.92
N LEU A 119 -7.65 14.86 -10.92
CA LEU A 119 -8.90 14.23 -10.46
C LEU A 119 -9.31 13.07 -11.39
N LEU A 120 -9.26 13.28 -12.71
CA LEU A 120 -9.58 12.25 -13.69
C LEU A 120 -8.65 11.04 -13.57
N PHE A 121 -7.35 11.27 -13.40
CA PHE A 121 -6.37 10.20 -13.17
C PHE A 121 -6.72 9.39 -11.92
N HIS A 122 -6.98 10.04 -10.79
CA HIS A 122 -7.26 9.34 -9.54
C HIS A 122 -8.60 8.58 -9.55
N ILE A 123 -9.62 9.10 -10.23
CA ILE A 123 -10.88 8.36 -10.47
C ILE A 123 -10.62 7.13 -11.33
N ALA A 124 -9.91 7.29 -12.46
CA ALA A 124 -9.58 6.19 -13.36
C ALA A 124 -8.71 5.12 -12.65
N PHE A 125 -7.74 5.57 -11.85
CA PHE A 125 -6.90 4.72 -11.03
C PHE A 125 -7.73 3.90 -10.03
N GLY A 126 -8.67 4.53 -9.31
CA GLY A 126 -9.53 3.83 -8.36
C GLY A 126 -10.39 2.75 -9.02
N VAL A 127 -10.95 3.04 -10.20
CA VAL A 127 -11.69 2.05 -11.00
C VAL A 127 -10.79 0.89 -11.45
N LEU A 128 -9.58 1.20 -11.91
CA LEU A 128 -8.61 0.20 -12.34
C LEU A 128 -8.15 -0.67 -11.17
N LEU A 129 -7.79 -0.08 -10.03
CA LEU A 129 -7.43 -0.78 -8.79
C LEU A 129 -8.54 -1.73 -8.35
N SER A 130 -9.79 -1.27 -8.42
CA SER A 130 -10.95 -2.09 -8.09
C SER A 130 -11.05 -3.33 -8.99
N ARG A 131 -10.94 -3.15 -10.31
CA ARG A 131 -11.07 -4.24 -11.29
C ARG A 131 -9.88 -5.20 -11.29
N VAL A 132 -8.67 -4.69 -11.15
CA VAL A 132 -7.43 -5.47 -11.25
C VAL A 132 -7.11 -6.17 -9.94
N VAL A 133 -7.38 -5.54 -8.80
CA VAL A 133 -7.02 -6.07 -7.48
C VAL A 133 -8.23 -6.34 -6.61
N PHE A 134 -9.04 -5.34 -6.26
CA PHE A 134 -10.04 -5.46 -5.19
C PHE A 134 -11.10 -6.55 -5.46
N ILE A 135 -11.72 -6.53 -6.64
CA ILE A 135 -12.76 -7.49 -7.03
C ILE A 135 -12.18 -8.90 -7.15
N ARG A 136 -10.99 -9.02 -7.74
CA ARG A 136 -10.31 -10.32 -7.88
C ARG A 136 -9.91 -10.89 -6.52
N PHE A 137 -9.37 -10.05 -5.64
CA PHE A 137 -9.05 -10.42 -4.26
C PHE A 137 -10.29 -10.88 -3.51
N ALA A 138 -11.41 -10.17 -3.62
CA ALA A 138 -12.66 -10.54 -2.96
C ALA A 138 -13.15 -11.95 -3.36
N ARG A 139 -12.83 -12.39 -4.59
CA ARG A 139 -13.15 -13.72 -5.13
C ARG A 139 -12.07 -14.77 -4.84
N ALA A 140 -10.82 -14.38 -4.61
CA ALA A 140 -9.71 -15.29 -4.34
C ALA A 140 -9.92 -16.06 -3.02
N ARG A 141 -9.91 -17.39 -3.09
CA ARG A 141 -10.13 -18.30 -1.94
C ARG A 141 -8.89 -19.10 -1.55
N ASP A 142 -7.97 -19.34 -2.49
CA ASP A 142 -6.77 -20.14 -2.30
C ASP A 142 -5.49 -19.29 -2.39
N SER A 143 -4.36 -19.91 -2.05
CA SER A 143 -3.05 -19.27 -2.06
C SER A 143 -2.61 -18.90 -3.49
N LEU A 144 -2.91 -19.72 -4.50
CA LEU A 144 -2.54 -19.48 -5.89
C LEU A 144 -3.22 -18.23 -6.47
N ALA A 145 -4.51 -18.02 -6.17
CA ALA A 145 -5.23 -16.82 -6.59
C ALA A 145 -4.73 -15.57 -5.88
N LEU A 146 -4.23 -15.68 -4.63
CA LEU A 146 -3.58 -14.57 -3.94
C LEU A 146 -2.21 -14.25 -4.54
N ASP A 147 -1.43 -15.28 -4.88
CA ASP A 147 -0.12 -15.13 -5.53
C ASP A 147 -0.22 -14.38 -6.85
N ALA A 148 -1.23 -14.73 -7.67
CA ALA A 148 -1.52 -14.06 -8.94
C ALA A 148 -1.81 -12.55 -8.79
N LEU A 149 -2.16 -12.08 -7.58
CA LEU A 149 -2.46 -10.68 -7.29
C LEU A 149 -1.27 -9.88 -6.75
N LEU A 150 -0.16 -10.53 -6.37
CA LEU A 150 1.03 -9.83 -5.84
C LEU A 150 1.64 -8.88 -6.86
N LYS A 151 1.93 -9.39 -8.07
CA LYS A 151 2.47 -8.57 -9.16
C LYS A 151 1.52 -7.42 -9.54
N PRO A 152 0.21 -7.66 -9.76
CA PRO A 152 -0.75 -6.58 -9.97
C PRO A 152 -0.75 -5.53 -8.85
N MET A 153 -0.76 -5.93 -7.57
CA MET A 153 -0.79 -4.98 -6.47
C MET A 153 0.48 -4.10 -6.43
N ALA A 154 1.66 -4.69 -6.64
CA ALA A 154 2.91 -3.95 -6.72
C ALA A 154 2.93 -2.97 -7.91
N LEU A 155 2.46 -3.41 -9.09
CA LEU A 155 2.35 -2.55 -10.27
C LEU A 155 1.34 -1.41 -10.08
N MET A 156 0.21 -1.66 -9.42
CA MET A 156 -0.75 -0.61 -9.07
C MET A 156 -0.14 0.42 -8.12
N THR A 157 0.69 -0.01 -7.17
CA THR A 157 1.41 0.90 -6.27
C THR A 157 2.40 1.77 -7.04
N LEU A 158 3.15 1.19 -7.98
CA LEU A 158 4.06 1.94 -8.85
C LEU A 158 3.31 2.92 -9.76
N LEU A 159 2.22 2.46 -10.38
CA LEU A 159 1.37 3.28 -11.24
C LEU A 159 0.78 4.47 -10.48
N TYR A 160 0.39 4.27 -9.22
CA TYR A 160 -0.05 5.36 -8.36
C TYR A 160 1.03 6.43 -8.22
N CYS A 161 2.25 6.06 -7.82
CA CYS A 161 3.33 7.00 -7.60
C CYS A 161 3.70 7.77 -8.88
N ILE A 162 3.92 7.06 -9.99
CA ILE A 162 4.30 7.69 -11.26
C ILE A 162 3.16 8.53 -11.82
N GLY A 163 1.93 7.99 -11.85
CA GLY A 163 0.80 8.70 -12.43
C GLY A 163 0.38 9.91 -11.60
N THR A 164 0.49 9.87 -10.27
CA THR A 164 0.29 11.04 -9.41
C THR A 164 1.33 12.12 -9.71
N ALA A 165 2.61 11.75 -9.80
CA ALA A 165 3.67 12.71 -10.12
C ALA A 165 3.48 13.34 -11.51
N LEU A 166 3.12 12.56 -12.53
CA LEU A 166 2.87 13.09 -13.87
C LEU A 166 1.63 13.99 -13.92
N SER A 167 0.52 13.56 -13.32
CA SER A 167 -0.75 14.31 -13.37
C SER A 167 -0.74 15.59 -12.55
N LEU A 168 0.17 15.74 -11.57
CA LEU A 168 0.41 17.01 -10.89
C LEU A 168 1.12 18.05 -11.77
N ASN A 169 1.81 17.63 -12.82
CA ASN A 169 2.61 18.50 -13.70
C ASN A 169 1.98 18.72 -15.09
N LEU A 170 0.77 18.21 -15.31
CA LEU A 170 -0.04 18.44 -16.53
C LEU A 170 -0.99 19.60 -16.31
#